data_AF-A0A971W3Q5-F1
#
_entry.id   AF-A0A971W3Q5-F1
#
_cell.length_a   1.000
_cell.length_b   1.000
_cell.length_c   1.000
_cell.angle_alpha   90.00
_cell.angle_beta   90.00
_cell.angle_gamma   90.00
#
_symmetry.space_group_name_H-M   'P 1'
#
loop_
_entity.id
_entity.type
_entity.pdbx_description
1 polymer ?
#
loop_
_entity_poly.entity_id
_entity_poly.type
_entity_poly.pdbx_seq_one_letter_code
_entity_poly.pdbx_strand_id
1 'polypeptide(L)'
;IFGIFFPIMAFVASGFEHSVANMFFIPMGLVVAKIPAIVDVAAAGAANPEAFKAAVEQVFTWQRFIVNNLIPVTLGNIVGGSIMVGSLYWYSYLKKDAPVAKDKSTAA
;
A
#
# COMPACT_ATOMS: atom_id res chain seq x y z
N ILE A 1 -11.60 14.23 -11.36
CA ILE A 1 -12.26 13.04 -10.77
C ILE A 1 -11.73 11.75 -11.39
N PHE A 2 -11.96 11.48 -12.69
CA PHE A 2 -11.52 10.23 -13.32
C PHE A 2 -10.00 9.97 -13.28
N GLY A 3 -9.17 11.02 -13.34
CA GLY A 3 -7.71 10.90 -13.30
C GLY A 3 -7.14 10.32 -12.00
N ILE A 4 -7.89 10.36 -10.89
CA ILE A 4 -7.48 9.74 -9.60
C ILE A 4 -8.32 8.49 -9.27
N PHE A 5 -9.55 8.42 -9.79
CA PHE A 5 -10.48 7.32 -9.50
C PHE A 5 -9.93 5.96 -9.96
N PHE A 6 -9.54 5.82 -11.24
CA PHE A 6 -9.07 4.54 -11.77
C PHE A 6 -7.74 4.07 -11.15
N PRO A 7 -6.73 4.94 -10.95
CA PRO A 7 -5.51 4.54 -10.26
C PRO A 7 -5.76 4.08 -8.81
N ILE A 8 -6.61 4.78 -8.05
CA ILE A 8 -6.94 4.38 -6.68
C ILE A 8 -7.71 3.06 -6.67
N MET A 9 -8.66 2.87 -7.60
CA MET A 9 -9.38 1.60 -7.74
C MET A 9 -8.41 0.45 -8.03
N ALA A 10 -7.51 0.62 -9.00
CA ALA A 10 -6.53 -0.42 -9.34
C ALA A 10 -5.63 -0.77 -8.15
N PHE A 11 -5.20 0.23 -7.37
CA PHE A 11 -4.41 0.03 -6.16
C PHE A 11 -5.17 -0.82 -5.12
N VAL A 12 -6.42 -0.45 -4.81
CA VAL A 12 -7.25 -1.16 -3.82
C VAL A 12 -7.63 -2.56 -4.31
N ALA A 13 -8.05 -2.70 -5.57
CA ALA A 13 -8.46 -3.98 -6.14
C ALA A 13 -7.30 -4.98 -6.26
N SER A 14 -6.07 -4.49 -6.46
CA SER A 14 -4.86 -5.33 -6.44
C SER A 14 -4.45 -5.77 -5.04
N GLY A 15 -5.12 -5.27 -3.99
CA GLY A 15 -4.78 -5.57 -2.60
C GLY A 15 -3.49 -4.87 -2.14
N PHE A 16 -3.08 -3.78 -2.78
CA PHE A 16 -1.93 -3.02 -2.29
C PHE A 16 -2.28 -2.29 -1.00
N GLU A 17 -1.27 -2.18 -0.14
CA GLU A 17 -1.46 -1.70 1.22
C GLU A 17 -1.09 -0.22 1.37
N HIS A 18 -2.00 0.54 2.00
CA HIS A 18 -1.82 1.96 2.30
C HIS A 18 -1.83 2.17 3.81
N SER A 19 -0.72 2.65 4.36
CA SER A 19 -0.53 2.76 5.81
C SER A 19 -1.66 3.53 6.51
N VAL A 20 -2.11 4.65 5.93
CA VAL A 20 -3.21 5.46 6.50
C VAL A 20 -4.57 4.76 6.42
N ALA A 21 -4.80 3.95 5.38
CA ALA A 21 -6.05 3.18 5.28
C ALA A 21 -6.05 2.07 6.35
N ASN A 22 -4.90 1.43 6.54
CA ASN A 22 -4.71 0.38 7.53
C ASN A 22 -4.82 0.90 8.97
N MET A 23 -4.45 2.16 9.23
CA MET A 23 -4.69 2.85 10.51
C MET A 23 -6.18 3.01 10.85
N PHE A 24 -7.09 2.90 9.87
CA PHE A 24 -8.53 2.88 10.12
C PHE A 24 -9.07 1.44 10.15
N PHE A 25 -8.81 0.66 9.11
CA PHE A 25 -9.41 -0.66 8.94
C PHE A 25 -8.96 -1.68 10.00
N ILE A 26 -7.67 -1.70 10.38
CA ILE A 26 -7.16 -2.69 11.32
C ILE A 26 -7.59 -2.38 12.76
N PRO A 27 -7.51 -1.13 13.26
CA PRO A 27 -8.11 -0.77 14.55
C PRO A 27 -9.61 -0.99 14.63
N MET A 28 -10.35 -0.75 13.55
CA MET A 28 -11.77 -1.11 13.48
C MET A 28 -11.96 -2.62 13.66
N GLY A 29 -11.18 -3.43 12.93
CA GLY A 29 -11.20 -4.89 13.06
C GLY A 29 -10.84 -5.37 14.47
N LEU A 30 -9.87 -4.73 15.12
CA LEU A 30 -9.48 -4.99 16.52
C LEU A 30 -10.64 -4.76 17.50
N VAL A 31 -11.43 -3.70 17.31
CA VAL A 31 -12.59 -3.41 18.16
C VAL A 31 -13.70 -4.42 17.90
N VAL A 32 -14.02 -4.68 16.62
CA VAL A 32 -15.09 -5.60 16.23
C VAL A 32 -14.78 -7.04 16.66
N ALA A 33 -13.52 -7.46 16.60
CA ALA A 33 -13.05 -8.77 17.04
C ALA A 33 -13.28 -9.02 18.54
N LYS A 34 -13.55 -7.99 19.35
CA LYS A 34 -13.87 -8.11 20.78
C LYS A 34 -15.37 -8.17 21.08
N ILE A 35 -16.23 -8.12 20.07
CA ILE A 35 -17.69 -8.18 20.21
C ILE A 35 -18.17 -9.60 19.87
N PRO A 36 -18.52 -10.45 20.85
CA PRO A 36 -18.88 -11.85 20.59
C PRO A 36 -20.01 -12.01 19.59
N ALA A 37 -21.06 -11.17 19.69
CA ALA A 37 -22.20 -11.22 18.78
C ALA A 37 -21.83 -11.02 17.30
N ILE A 38 -20.83 -10.18 17.00
CA ILE A 38 -20.39 -9.96 15.61
C ILE A 38 -19.53 -11.13 15.14
N VAL A 39 -18.62 -11.60 16.00
CA VAL A 39 -17.75 -12.75 15.69
C VAL A 39 -18.57 -14.02 15.48
N ASP A 40 -19.65 -14.23 16.25
CA ASP A 40 -20.56 -15.35 16.10
C ASP A 40 -21.32 -15.32 14.77
N VAL A 41 -21.82 -14.15 14.37
CA VAL A 41 -22.47 -13.96 13.06
C VAL A 41 -21.48 -14.16 11.91
N ALA A 42 -20.25 -13.64 12.03
CA ALA A 42 -19.22 -13.83 11.02
C ALA A 42 -18.78 -15.30 10.91
N ALA A 43 -18.70 -16.02 12.03
CA ALA A 43 -18.33 -17.43 12.07
C ALA A 43 -19.40 -18.34 11.46
N ALA A 44 -20.68 -17.92 11.42
CA ALA A 44 -21.77 -18.71 10.84
C ALA A 44 -21.60 -18.96 9.32
N GLY A 45 -20.89 -18.09 8.62
CA GLY A 45 -20.54 -18.28 7.20
C GLY A 45 -19.23 -19.04 6.98
N ALA A 46 -18.49 -19.36 8.03
CA ALA A 46 -17.21 -20.04 7.93
C ALA A 46 -17.38 -21.56 7.82
N ALA A 47 -16.58 -22.22 6.99
CA ALA A 47 -16.58 -23.68 6.87
C ALA A 47 -16.24 -24.39 8.19
N ASN A 48 -15.46 -23.72 9.06
CA ASN A 48 -15.19 -24.16 10.42
C ASN A 48 -15.30 -22.95 11.38
N PRO A 49 -16.43 -22.79 12.09
CA PRO A 49 -16.67 -21.66 12.99
C PRO A 49 -15.65 -21.56 14.14
N GLU A 50 -15.18 -22.69 14.68
CA GLU A 50 -14.23 -22.72 15.79
C GLU A 50 -12.84 -22.25 15.33
N ALA A 51 -12.38 -22.76 14.19
CA ALA A 51 -11.11 -22.34 13.61
C ALA A 51 -11.12 -20.84 13.22
N PHE A 52 -12.26 -20.33 12.73
CA PHE A 52 -12.42 -18.91 12.42
C PHE A 52 -12.29 -18.04 13.68
N LYS A 53 -12.99 -18.39 14.76
CA LYS A 53 -12.92 -17.67 16.04
C LYS A 53 -11.50 -17.62 16.59
N ALA A 54 -10.80 -18.76 16.58
CA ALA A 54 -9.40 -18.84 16.99
C ALA A 54 -8.49 -17.96 16.11
N ALA A 55 -8.72 -17.95 14.80
CA ALA A 55 -7.96 -17.12 13.87
C ALA A 55 -8.20 -15.62 14.11
N VAL A 56 -9.44 -15.19 14.35
CA VAL A 56 -9.79 -13.79 14.65
C VAL A 56 -9.02 -13.29 15.87
N GLU A 57 -8.96 -14.08 16.94
CA GLU A 57 -8.24 -13.70 18.15
C GLU A 57 -6.72 -13.54 17.93
N GLN A 58 -6.13 -14.41 17.11
CA GLN A 58 -4.69 -14.37 16.79
C GLN A 58 -4.32 -13.28 15.78
N VAL A 59 -5.20 -13.03 14.79
CA VAL A 59 -4.97 -12.09 13.69
C VAL A 59 -5.09 -10.65 14.17
N PHE A 60 -6.12 -10.35 14.96
CA PHE A 60 -6.38 -9.01 15.47
C PHE A 60 -5.65 -8.77 16.78
N THR A 61 -4.34 -8.55 16.68
CA THR A 61 -3.48 -8.12 17.80
C THR A 61 -2.72 -6.84 17.46
N TRP A 62 -2.52 -5.97 18.46
CA TRP A 62 -1.78 -4.72 18.29
C TRP A 62 -0.33 -4.96 17.83
N GLN A 63 0.30 -6.00 18.36
CA GLN A 63 1.66 -6.38 17.96
C GLN A 63 1.74 -6.72 16.47
N ARG A 64 0.82 -7.56 15.97
CA ARG A 64 0.80 -7.96 14.55
C ARG A 64 0.44 -6.80 13.65
N PHE A 65 -0.48 -5.92 14.08
CA PHE A 65 -0.78 -4.69 13.37
C PHE A 65 0.47 -3.81 13.21
N ILE A 66 1.22 -3.55 14.28
CA ILE A 66 2.35 -2.61 14.20
C ILE A 66 3.53 -3.25 13.45
N VAL A 67 3.92 -4.47 13.82
CA VAL A 67 5.16 -5.10 13.35
C VAL A 67 5.01 -5.72 11.97
N ASN A 68 3.88 -6.38 11.69
CA ASN A 68 3.70 -7.11 10.44
C ASN A 68 2.96 -6.30 9.37
N ASN A 69 2.35 -5.17 9.73
CA ASN A 69 1.59 -4.36 8.79
C ASN A 69 2.08 -2.90 8.77
N LEU A 70 1.92 -2.15 9.86
CA LEU A 70 2.10 -0.71 9.84
C LEU A 70 3.53 -0.28 9.50
N ILE A 71 4.55 -0.89 10.12
CA ILE A 71 5.95 -0.55 9.87
C ILE A 71 6.36 -0.94 8.43
N PRO A 72 6.18 -2.20 7.97
CA PRO A 72 6.56 -2.59 6.61
C PRO A 72 5.83 -1.80 5.53
N VAL A 73 4.52 -1.58 5.69
CA VAL A 73 3.69 -0.87 4.70
C VAL A 73 4.08 0.60 4.63
N THR A 74 4.33 1.25 5.77
CA THR A 74 4.76 2.65 5.79
C THR A 74 6.11 2.81 5.07
N LEU A 75 7.07 1.92 5.34
CA LEU A 75 8.35 1.93 4.64
C LEU A 75 8.17 1.68 3.14
N GLY A 76 7.36 0.70 2.76
CA GLY A 76 7.03 0.41 1.36
C GLY A 76 6.38 1.59 0.64
N ASN A 77 5.44 2.28 1.30
CA ASN A 77 4.78 3.47 0.75
C ASN A 77 5.76 4.64 0.56
N ILE A 78 6.66 4.89 1.52
CA ILE A 78 7.70 5.93 1.42
C ILE A 78 8.66 5.61 0.27
N VAL A 79 9.16 4.37 0.21
CA VAL A 79 10.09 3.93 -0.85
C VAL A 79 9.43 4.00 -2.22
N GLY A 80 8.20 3.50 -2.35
CA GLY A 80 7.44 3.53 -3.61
C GLY A 80 7.19 4.95 -4.11
N GLY A 81 6.77 5.86 -3.22
CA GLY A 81 6.58 7.27 -3.55
C GLY A 81 7.90 7.94 -3.95
N SER A 82 8.97 7.68 -3.21
CA SER A 82 10.29 8.28 -3.46
C SER A 82 10.88 7.85 -4.81
N ILE A 83 10.75 6.58 -5.18
CA ILE A 83 11.23 6.05 -6.46
C ILE A 83 10.46 6.68 -7.62
N MET A 84 9.13 6.71 -7.55
CA MET A 84 8.30 7.27 -8.62
C MET A 84 8.59 8.76 -8.83
N VAL A 85 8.55 9.55 -7.75
CA VAL A 85 8.80 10.99 -7.81
C VAL A 85 10.22 11.28 -8.27
N GLY A 86 11.22 10.59 -7.72
CA GLY A 86 12.63 10.78 -8.09
C GLY A 86 12.89 10.48 -9.57
N SER A 87 12.29 9.41 -10.09
CA SER A 87 12.44 8.99 -11.49
C SER A 87 11.82 10.01 -12.45
N LEU A 88 10.63 10.54 -12.12
CA LEU A 88 9.96 11.56 -12.91
C LEU A 88 10.75 12.88 -12.92
N TYR A 89 11.24 13.33 -11.76
CA TYR A 89 12.06 14.55 -11.66
C TYR A 89 13.37 14.43 -12.44
N TRP A 90 14.05 13.28 -12.34
CA TRP A 90 15.27 13.05 -13.10
C TRP A 90 15.01 13.10 -14.61
N TYR A 91 13.95 12.43 -15.07
CA TYR A 91 13.58 12.39 -16.48
C TYR A 91 13.19 13.77 -17.02
N SER A 92 12.47 14.59 -16.24
CA SER A 92 11.97 15.88 -16.70
C SER A 92 13.01 17.01 -16.65
N TYR A 93 13.94 17.00 -15.68
CA TYR A 93 14.82 18.14 -15.41
C TYR A 93 16.32 17.85 -15.52
N LEU A 94 16.77 16.60 -15.34
CA LEU A 94 18.20 16.27 -15.23
C LEU A 94 18.73 15.45 -16.39
N LYS A 95 17.85 14.86 -17.20
CA LYS A 95 18.23 14.21 -18.46
C LYS A 95 18.64 15.27 -19.49
N LYS A 96 19.91 15.68 -19.48
CA LYS A 96 20.51 16.51 -20.54
C LYS A 96 20.66 15.68 -21.82
N ASP A 97 20.24 16.25 -22.94
CA ASP A 97 20.60 15.69 -24.25
C ASP A 97 22.12 15.78 -24.46
N ALA A 98 22.71 14.77 -25.09
CA ALA A 98 24.13 14.75 -25.38
C ALA A 98 24.51 16.01 -26.19
N PRO A 99 25.64 16.67 -25.89
CA PRO A 99 26.06 17.83 -26.66
C PRO A 99 26.23 17.43 -28.13
N VAL A 100 25.50 18.10 -29.02
CA VAL A 100 25.63 17.91 -30.47
C VAL A 100 27.09 18.15 -30.84
N ALA A 101 27.76 17.13 -31.37
CA ALA A 101 29.15 17.24 -31.80
C ALA A 101 29.25 18.38 -32.83
N LYS A 102 30.00 19.43 -32.50
CA LYS A 102 30.25 20.53 -33.44
C LYS A 102 30.99 19.96 -34.65
N ASP A 103 30.34 20.01 -35.80
CA ASP A 103 30.94 19.66 -37.09
C ASP A 103 32.21 20.50 -37.30
N LYS A 104 33.35 19.83 -37.48
CA LYS A 104 34.66 20.46 -37.71
C LYS A 104 34.90 20.75 -39.21
N SER A 105 33.90 20.57 -40.08
CA SER A 105 34.03 20.66 -41.53
C SER A 105 34.14 22.08 -42.11
N THR A 106 33.92 23.16 -41.35
CA THR A 106 33.96 24.54 -41.88
C THR A 106 35.24 25.31 -41.54
N ALA A 107 36.32 24.63 -41.16
CA ALA A 107 37.65 25.22 -41.04
C ALA A 107 38.53 24.74 -42.21
N ALA A 108 38.33 25.31 -43.40
CA ALA A 108 39.24 25.22 -44.53
C ALA A 108 39.32 26.59 -45.22
#